data_AF-A0A2A6R8X8-F1
#
_entry.id   AF-A0A2A6R8X8-F1
#
_cell.length_a   1.000
_cell.length_b   1.000
_cell.length_c   1.000
_cell.angle_alpha   90.00
_cell.angle_beta   90.00
_cell.angle_gamma   90.00
#
_symmetry.space_group_name_H-M   'P 1'
#
loop_
_entity.id
_entity.type
_entity.pdbx_description
1 polymer ?
#
loop_
_entity_poly.entity_id
_entity_poly.type
_entity_poly.pdbx_seq_one_letter_code
_entity_poly.pdbx_strand_id
1 'polypeptide(L)'
;MAAQMAALNIVFEAPDNAKGSCPSKVRPIDLVHLAKQTMGDKTLEIEVLQMFARQARACLQDIASGETVRVGAAAHRLKGAASSVGAFRVSQTAEVIEATGGDAGTMAALGAAVLDAENFILKLCRG
;
A
#
# COMPACT_ATOMS: atom_id res chain seq x y z
N MET A 1 -51.64 -24.66 -32.99
CA MET A 1 -50.61 -25.26 -32.12
C MET A 1 -49.41 -24.33 -32.18
N ALA A 2 -49.32 -23.43 -31.21
CA ALA A 2 -48.29 -22.40 -31.15
C ALA A 2 -47.02 -22.98 -30.51
N ALA A 3 -45.87 -22.74 -31.12
CA ALA A 3 -44.57 -22.83 -30.48
C ALA A 3 -43.64 -21.81 -31.14
N GLN A 4 -43.68 -20.59 -30.62
CA GLN A 4 -42.52 -19.70 -30.59
C GLN A 4 -41.44 -20.32 -29.69
N MET A 5 -40.19 -19.89 -29.87
CA MET A 5 -39.10 -19.71 -28.90
C MET A 5 -37.77 -19.94 -29.64
N ALA A 6 -37.19 -18.89 -30.22
CA ALA A 6 -36.27 -17.94 -29.58
C ALA A 6 -34.81 -18.40 -29.73
N ALA A 7 -34.10 -17.77 -30.68
CA ALA A 7 -32.66 -17.88 -30.84
C ALA A 7 -31.98 -17.14 -29.68
N LEU A 8 -31.16 -17.85 -28.91
CA LEU A 8 -30.38 -17.30 -27.82
C LEU A 8 -29.17 -16.55 -28.41
N ASN A 9 -29.27 -15.23 -28.47
CA ASN A 9 -28.16 -14.34 -28.78
C ASN A 9 -27.28 -14.19 -27.52
N ILE A 10 -26.25 -15.02 -27.39
CA ILE A 10 -25.27 -14.90 -26.31
C ILE A 10 -24.29 -13.80 -26.71
N VAL A 11 -24.55 -12.58 -26.24
CA VAL A 11 -23.57 -11.51 -26.18
C VAL A 11 -22.64 -11.81 -25.02
N PHE A 12 -21.37 -12.10 -25.33
CA PHE A 12 -20.30 -12.14 -24.32
C PHE A 12 -19.97 -10.70 -23.94
N GLU A 13 -20.76 -10.15 -23.03
CA GLU A 13 -20.48 -8.88 -22.37
C GLU A 13 -19.33 -9.15 -21.39
N ALA A 14 -18.14 -8.64 -21.72
CA ALA A 14 -17.04 -8.57 -20.77
C ALA A 14 -17.56 -7.88 -19.50
N PRO A 15 -17.18 -8.33 -18.29
CA PRO A 15 -17.59 -7.62 -17.10
C PRO A 15 -16.96 -6.23 -17.15
N ASP A 16 -17.79 -5.26 -17.52
CA ASP A 16 -17.61 -3.86 -17.19
C ASP A 16 -17.60 -3.82 -15.67
N ASN A 17 -16.40 -3.97 -15.08
CA ASN A 17 -16.22 -3.86 -13.65
C ASN A 17 -16.29 -2.37 -13.30
N ALA A 18 -17.52 -1.87 -13.37
CA ALA A 18 -17.90 -0.51 -13.16
C ALA A 18 -17.86 -0.20 -11.67
N LYS A 19 -16.91 0.68 -11.32
CA LYS A 19 -17.01 1.76 -10.32
C LYS A 19 -16.77 1.40 -8.85
N GLY A 20 -15.87 2.20 -8.26
CA GLY A 20 -15.81 2.46 -6.82
C GLY A 20 -14.42 2.22 -6.26
N SER A 21 -13.45 3.10 -6.48
CA SER A 21 -13.44 4.35 -5.73
C SER A 21 -12.51 5.34 -6.45
N CYS A 22 -12.96 6.57 -6.60
CA CYS A 22 -12.06 7.68 -6.38
C CYS A 22 -11.88 7.77 -4.85
N PRO A 23 -10.84 7.18 -4.24
CA PRO A 23 -10.50 7.65 -2.90
C PRO A 23 -10.17 9.12 -3.12
N SER A 24 -10.98 10.02 -2.56
CA SER A 24 -10.50 11.35 -2.22
C SER A 24 -9.07 11.16 -1.71
N LYS A 25 -8.10 11.66 -2.49
CA LYS A 25 -6.67 11.31 -2.43
C LYS A 25 -6.12 11.49 -1.01
N VAL A 26 -6.26 10.49 -0.14
CA VAL A 26 -5.41 10.37 1.02
C VAL A 26 -4.05 10.05 0.41
N ARG A 27 -3.18 11.06 0.38
CA ARG A 27 -1.85 10.93 -0.22
C ARG A 27 -1.17 9.70 0.41
N PRO A 28 -0.37 8.94 -0.36
CA PRO A 28 0.37 7.80 0.20
C PRO A 28 1.21 8.16 1.43
N ILE A 29 1.60 9.44 1.53
CA ILE A 29 2.32 10.04 2.65
C ILE A 29 1.62 11.34 3.05
N ASP A 30 1.33 11.48 4.34
CA ASP A 30 0.87 12.74 4.94
C ASP A 30 2.03 13.72 5.11
N LEU A 31 2.12 14.70 4.22
CA LEU A 31 3.15 15.73 4.27
C LEU A 31 3.00 16.69 5.44
N VAL A 32 1.80 16.85 6.03
CA VAL A 32 1.62 17.66 7.24
C VAL A 32 2.19 16.93 8.44
N HIS A 33 1.97 15.62 8.53
CA HIS A 33 2.63 14.78 9.54
C HIS A 33 4.15 14.86 9.40
N LEU A 34 4.64 14.65 8.17
CA LEU A 34 6.08 14.67 7.89
C LEU A 34 6.71 16.01 8.29
N ALA A 35 6.13 17.13 7.86
CA ALA A 35 6.64 18.46 8.19
C ALA A 35 6.66 18.73 9.70
N LYS A 36 5.70 18.19 10.48
CA LYS A 36 5.73 18.32 11.94
C LYS A 36 6.90 17.56 12.56
N GLN A 37 7.21 16.37 12.05
CA GLN A 37 8.32 15.54 12.54
C GLN A 37 9.69 16.11 12.20
N THR A 38 9.80 16.83 11.09
CA THR A 38 11.05 17.42 10.60
C THR A 38 11.15 18.92 10.86
N MET A 39 10.24 19.49 11.65
CA MET A 39 10.15 20.95 11.90
C MET A 39 10.08 21.79 10.61
N GLY A 40 9.57 21.20 9.52
CA GLY A 40 9.43 21.82 8.20
C GLY A 40 10.72 21.86 7.38
N ASP A 41 11.83 21.26 7.84
CA ASP A 41 13.08 21.20 7.09
C ASP A 41 12.96 20.23 5.90
N LYS A 42 12.99 20.80 4.69
CA LYS A 42 12.83 20.04 3.44
C LYS A 42 13.96 19.06 3.16
N THR A 43 15.19 19.35 3.58
CA THR A 43 16.32 18.43 3.39
C THR A 43 16.13 17.20 4.27
N LEU A 44 15.74 17.43 5.52
CA LEU A 44 15.45 16.36 6.47
C LEU A 44 14.22 15.54 6.06
N GLU A 45 13.16 16.18 5.54
CA GLU A 45 12.00 15.48 4.97
C GLU A 45 12.43 14.47 3.89
N ILE A 46 13.27 14.89 2.94
CA ILE A 46 13.75 14.01 1.86
C ILE A 46 14.64 12.89 2.40
N GLU A 47 15.55 13.19 3.33
CA GLU A 47 16.43 12.18 3.93
C GLU A 47 15.63 11.07 4.64
N VAL A 48 14.66 11.47 5.46
CA VAL A 48 13.77 10.57 6.19
C VAL A 48 12.95 9.71 5.22
N LEU A 49 12.40 10.30 4.17
CA LEU A 49 11.65 9.57 3.15
C LEU A 49 12.50 8.54 2.40
N GLN A 50 13.74 8.89 2.06
CA GLN A 50 14.66 7.95 1.41
C GLN A 50 15.07 6.80 2.34
N MET A 51 15.28 7.08 3.62
CA MET A 51 15.54 6.05 4.63
C MET A 51 14.36 5.10 4.77
N PHE A 52 13.15 5.64 4.89
CA PHE A 52 11.92 4.85 4.92
C PHE A 52 11.77 3.95 3.68
N ALA A 53 12.00 4.47 2.47
CA ALA A 53 11.88 3.67 1.24
C ALA A 53 12.83 2.46 1.25
N ARG A 54 14.08 2.63 1.68
CA ARG A 54 15.03 1.52 1.82
C ARG A 54 14.56 0.49 2.86
N GLN A 55 14.08 0.96 4.00
CA GLN A 55 13.59 0.09 5.07
C GLN A 55 12.33 -0.68 4.66
N ALA A 56 11.42 -0.04 3.92
CA ALA A 56 10.20 -0.66 3.41
C ALA A 56 10.51 -1.84 2.47
N ARG A 57 11.47 -1.68 1.55
CA ARG A 57 11.91 -2.76 0.66
C ARG A 57 12.48 -3.95 1.42
N ALA A 58 13.36 -3.70 2.39
CA ALA A 58 13.93 -4.77 3.21
C ALA A 58 12.84 -5.54 3.97
N CYS A 59 11.88 -4.82 4.57
CA CYS A 59 10.76 -5.45 5.28
C CYS A 59 9.87 -6.27 4.34
N LEU A 60 9.59 -5.79 3.12
CA LEU A 60 8.82 -6.55 2.14
C LEU A 60 9.51 -7.87 1.73
N GLN A 61 10.83 -7.86 1.60
CA GLN A 61 11.60 -9.07 1.30
C GLN A 61 11.52 -10.09 2.45
N ASP A 62 11.65 -9.62 3.70
CA ASP A 62 11.51 -10.47 4.88
C ASP A 62 10.08 -11.03 5.00
N ILE A 63 9.06 -10.23 4.74
CA ILE A 63 7.66 -10.65 4.75
C ILE A 63 7.41 -11.70 3.64
N ALA A 64 7.97 -11.50 2.46
CA ALA A 64 7.84 -12.44 1.34
C ALA A 64 8.55 -13.78 1.58
N SER A 65 9.49 -13.87 2.54
CA SER A 65 10.17 -15.12 2.89
C SER A 65 9.24 -16.17 3.50
N GLY A 66 8.11 -15.76 4.09
CA GLY A 66 7.11 -16.65 4.70
C GLY A 66 7.50 -17.24 6.05
N GLU A 67 8.69 -16.92 6.59
CA GLU A 67 9.10 -17.39 7.93
C GLU A 67 8.38 -16.58 9.01
N THR A 68 7.43 -17.20 9.72
CA THR A 68 6.48 -16.52 10.64
C THR A 68 7.14 -15.53 11.61
N VAL A 69 8.28 -15.90 12.21
CA VAL A 69 9.02 -15.03 13.13
C VAL A 69 9.58 -13.79 12.42
N ARG A 70 10.12 -13.97 11.21
CA ARG A 70 10.63 -12.86 10.39
C ARG A 70 9.50 -11.97 9.87
N VAL A 71 8.38 -12.57 9.45
CA VAL A 71 7.20 -11.84 8.99
C VAL A 71 6.69 -10.90 10.09
N GLY A 72 6.48 -11.40 11.31
CA GLY A 72 6.02 -10.58 12.42
C GLY A 72 6.99 -9.45 12.78
N ALA A 73 8.30 -9.76 12.87
CA ALA A 73 9.32 -8.76 13.16
C ALA A 73 9.44 -7.68 12.06
N ALA A 74 9.36 -8.08 10.79
CA ALA A 74 9.41 -7.17 9.65
C ALA A 74 8.15 -6.29 9.57
N ALA A 75 6.97 -6.86 9.82
CA ALA A 75 5.72 -6.12 9.89
C ALA A 75 5.74 -5.07 11.01
N HIS A 76 6.21 -5.43 12.21
CA HIS A 76 6.37 -4.50 13.33
C HIS A 76 7.30 -3.32 12.98
N ARG A 77 8.46 -3.60 12.39
CA ARG A 77 9.41 -2.55 11.96
C ARG A 77 8.80 -1.65 10.89
N LEU A 78 8.13 -2.23 9.89
CA LEU A 78 7.50 -1.48 8.82
C LEU A 78 6.37 -0.59 9.34
N LYS A 79 5.56 -1.09 10.28
CA LYS A 79 4.52 -0.32 10.96
C LYS A 79 5.08 0.93 11.65
N GLY A 80 6.15 0.76 12.43
CA GLY A 80 6.82 1.87 13.12
C GLY A 80 7.39 2.91 12.15
N ALA A 81 8.14 2.45 11.14
CA ALA A 81 8.73 3.31 10.12
C ALA A 81 7.69 4.06 9.28
N ALA A 82 6.61 3.39 8.90
CA ALA A 82 5.52 4.00 8.14
C ALA A 82 4.76 5.06 8.96
N SER A 83 4.56 4.80 10.25
CA SER A 83 3.88 5.73 11.15
C SER A 83 4.67 7.01 11.39
N SER A 84 6.00 6.93 11.49
CA SER A 84 6.85 8.10 11.73
C SER A 84 6.93 9.05 10.54
N VAL A 85 6.77 8.55 9.31
CA VAL A 85 6.82 9.37 8.09
C VAL A 85 5.43 9.78 7.58
N GLY A 86 4.35 9.32 8.22
CA GLY A 86 2.97 9.59 7.79
C GLY A 86 2.48 8.70 6.65
N ALA A 87 3.12 7.56 6.38
CA ALA A 87 2.68 6.56 5.42
C ALA A 87 1.60 5.63 6.05
N PHE A 88 0.50 6.21 6.52
CA PHE A 88 -0.45 5.51 7.38
C PHE A 88 -1.11 4.27 6.75
N ARG A 89 -1.32 4.26 5.42
CA ARG A 89 -1.83 3.07 4.71
C ARG A 89 -0.88 1.87 4.83
N VAL A 90 0.43 2.13 4.74
CA VAL A 90 1.46 1.10 4.93
C VAL A 90 1.45 0.63 6.38
N SER A 91 1.39 1.57 7.33
CA SER A 91 1.35 1.26 8.77
C SER A 91 0.17 0.36 9.14
N GLN A 92 -1.05 0.74 8.73
CA GLN A 92 -2.26 -0.04 9.00
C GLN A 92 -2.20 -1.44 8.41
N THR A 93 -1.70 -1.58 7.18
CA THR A 93 -1.63 -2.90 6.54
C THR A 93 -0.55 -3.78 7.20
N ALA A 94 0.57 -3.18 7.61
CA ALA A 94 1.62 -3.87 8.35
C ALA A 94 1.12 -4.32 9.74
N GLU A 95 0.30 -3.52 10.42
CA GLU A 95 -0.33 -3.90 11.68
C GLU A 95 -1.22 -5.15 11.55
N VAL A 96 -2.01 -5.25 10.47
CA VAL A 96 -2.81 -6.45 10.20
C VAL A 96 -1.93 -7.69 10.03
N ILE A 97 -0.81 -7.57 9.31
CA ILE A 97 0.15 -8.68 9.13
C ILE A 97 0.81 -9.05 10.46
N GLU A 98 1.22 -8.06 11.26
CA GLU A 98 1.82 -8.28 12.58
C GLU A 98 0.86 -9.04 13.52
N ALA A 99 -0.43 -8.70 13.50
CA ALA A 99 -1.44 -9.29 14.38
C ALA A 99 -1.91 -10.68 13.93
N THR A 100 -2.00 -10.92 12.62
CA THR A 100 -2.64 -12.13 12.06
C THR A 100 -1.67 -13.10 11.38
N GLY A 101 -0.41 -12.69 11.16
CA GLY A 101 0.54 -13.36 10.27
C GLY A 101 0.35 -12.98 8.80
N GLY A 102 -0.80 -12.38 8.44
CA GLY A 102 -1.14 -11.94 7.10
C GLY A 102 -1.52 -13.07 6.14
N ASP A 103 -2.60 -12.87 5.39
CA ASP A 103 -2.98 -13.73 4.27
C ASP A 103 -2.49 -13.15 2.93
N ALA A 104 -2.66 -13.91 1.84
CA ALA A 104 -2.25 -13.46 0.51
C ALA A 104 -2.87 -12.10 0.10
N GLY A 105 -4.10 -11.83 0.52
CA GLY A 105 -4.77 -10.55 0.25
C GLY A 105 -4.13 -9.38 0.99
N THR A 106 -3.80 -9.58 2.26
CA THR A 106 -3.13 -8.60 3.12
C THR A 106 -1.72 -8.33 2.65
N MET A 107 -0.97 -9.38 2.25
CA MET A 107 0.36 -9.23 1.67
C MET A 107 0.33 -8.42 0.36
N ALA A 108 -0.65 -8.69 -0.51
CA ALA A 108 -0.84 -7.93 -1.74
C ALA A 108 -1.21 -6.46 -1.46
N ALA A 109 -2.09 -6.22 -0.49
CA ALA A 109 -2.46 -4.87 -0.06
C ALA A 109 -1.25 -4.09 0.50
N LEU A 110 -0.40 -4.75 1.29
CA LEU A 110 0.82 -4.12 1.82
C LEU A 110 1.77 -3.76 0.69
N GLY A 111 2.01 -4.68 -0.24
CA GLY A 111 2.83 -4.44 -1.42
C GLY A 111 2.33 -3.25 -2.25
N ALA A 112 1.03 -3.18 -2.50
CA ALA A 112 0.43 -2.04 -3.21
C ALA A 112 0.60 -0.71 -2.45
N ALA A 113 0.38 -0.71 -1.13
CA ALA A 113 0.56 0.49 -0.31
C ALA A 113 2.01 0.99 -0.29
N VAL A 114 2.98 0.08 -0.22
CA VAL A 114 4.41 0.43 -0.27
C VAL A 114 4.79 0.97 -1.65
N LEU A 115 4.33 0.34 -2.74
CA LEU A 115 4.57 0.83 -4.10
C LEU A 115 4.00 2.23 -4.32
N ASP A 116 2.79 2.51 -3.82
CA ASP A 116 2.20 3.84 -3.84
C ASP A 116 3.08 4.87 -3.12
N ALA A 117 3.60 4.51 -1.94
CA ALA A 117 4.48 5.37 -1.14
C ALA A 117 5.83 5.62 -1.83
N GLU A 118 6.47 4.59 -2.36
CA GLU A 118 7.73 4.72 -3.11
C GLU A 118 7.58 5.60 -4.35
N ASN A 119 6.53 5.39 -5.13
CA ASN A 119 6.24 6.22 -6.30
C ASN A 119 5.99 7.68 -5.92
N PHE A 120 5.38 7.92 -4.76
CA PHE A 120 5.19 9.27 -4.24
C PHE A 120 6.53 9.91 -3.84
N ILE A 121 7.39 9.18 -3.11
CA ILE A 121 8.73 9.65 -2.71
C ILE A 121 9.59 9.96 -3.93
N LEU A 122 9.59 9.07 -4.94
CA LEU A 122 10.34 9.28 -6.18
C LEU A 122 9.92 10.55 -6.93
N LYS A 123 8.62 10.91 -6.87
CA LYS A 123 8.13 12.16 -7.46
C LYS A 123 8.59 13.39 -6.69
N LEU A 124 8.69 13.31 -5.36
CA LEU A 124 9.17 14.40 -4.51
C LEU A 124 10.66 14.65 -4.70
N CYS A 125 11.49 13.60 -4.80
CA CYS A 125 12.94 13.75 -4.97
C CYS A 125 13.38 14.26 -6.35
N ARG A 126 12.45 14.36 -7.31
CA ARG A 126 12.73 14.81 -8.70
C ARG A 126 12.35 16.27 -8.96
N GLY A 127 11.61 16.90 -8.05
CA GLY A 127 11.19 18.30 -8.16
C GLY A 127 11.99 19.20 -7.22
#